data_AF-A0A0M4FX34-F1
#
_entry.id   AF-A0A0M4FX34-F1
#
_cell.length_a   1.000
_cell.length_b   1.000
_cell.length_c   1.000
_cell.angle_alpha   90.00
_cell.angle_beta   90.00
_cell.angle_gamma   90.00
#
_symmetry.space_group_name_H-M   'P 1'
#
loop_
_entity.id
_entity.type
_entity.pdbx_description
1 polymer ?
#
loop_
_entity_poly.entity_id
_entity_poly.type
_entity_poly.pdbx_seq_one_letter_code
_entity_poly.pdbx_strand_id
1 'polypeptide(L)'
;MSIDEIVRWTLDIISFWLAVQWGYGLVVLVLGRVIVDYYNYGTWEHPQNVLHKLINFLMSFFFGFGPYFYKKFRKYNWLIRKLALIGVLIVGGIAAILVFLAIEAVLKFLFL
;
A
#
# COMPACT_ATOMS: atom_id res chain seq x y z
N MET A 1 -7.83 -27.46 10.64
CA MET A 1 -7.00 -26.27 10.84
C MET A 1 -7.26 -25.78 12.25
N SER A 2 -6.22 -25.65 13.08
CA SER A 2 -6.39 -25.14 14.44
C SER A 2 -6.64 -23.64 14.43
N ILE A 3 -7.18 -23.09 15.52
CA ILE A 3 -7.40 -21.64 15.67
C ILE A 3 -6.05 -20.90 15.56
N ASP A 4 -5.00 -21.44 16.16
CA ASP A 4 -3.64 -20.88 16.10
C ASP A 4 -3.10 -20.81 14.67
N GLU A 5 -3.37 -21.85 13.86
CA GLU A 5 -3.00 -21.84 12.45
C GLU A 5 -3.73 -20.71 11.70
N ILE A 6 -5.05 -20.54 11.93
CA ILE A 6 -5.84 -19.48 11.29
C ILE A 6 -5.30 -18.09 11.64
N VAL A 7 -5.00 -17.83 12.92
CA VAL A 7 -4.43 -16.56 13.37
C VAL A 7 -3.08 -16.31 12.70
N ARG A 8 -2.21 -17.33 12.63
CA ARG A 8 -0.90 -17.21 11.98
C ARG A 8 -1.03 -16.88 10.49
N TRP A 9 -1.84 -17.63 9.74
CA TRP A 9 -2.06 -17.36 8.31
C TRP A 9 -2.63 -15.96 8.07
N THR A 10 -3.53 -15.49 8.95
CA THR A 10 -4.09 -14.14 8.87
C THR A 10 -3.01 -13.07 9.04
N LEU A 11 -2.14 -13.21 10.04
CA LEU A 11 -1.03 -12.28 10.25
C LEU A 11 -0.02 -12.32 9.10
N ASP A 12 0.29 -13.50 8.57
CA ASP A 12 1.19 -13.65 7.43
C ASP A 12 0.65 -12.91 6.19
N ILE A 13 -0.65 -13.04 5.90
CA ILE A 13 -1.30 -12.34 4.78
C ILE A 13 -1.26 -10.81 4.98
N ILE A 14 -1.55 -10.33 6.18
CA ILE A 14 -1.56 -8.89 6.49
C ILE A 14 -0.15 -8.30 6.39
N SER A 15 0.85 -8.99 6.95
CA SER A 15 2.25 -8.56 6.88
C SER A 15 2.75 -8.52 5.42
N PHE A 16 2.41 -9.54 4.62
CA PHE A 16 2.71 -9.58 3.20
C PHE A 16 2.06 -8.41 2.45
N TRP A 17 0.78 -8.16 2.72
CA TRP A 17 0.04 -7.05 2.10
C TRP A 17 0.66 -5.69 2.42
N LEU A 18 1.03 -5.43 3.67
CA LEU A 18 1.74 -4.22 4.09
C LEU A 18 3.11 -4.10 3.41
N ALA A 19 3.84 -5.21 3.30
CA ALA A 19 5.14 -5.25 2.62
C ALA A 19 5.02 -4.97 1.12
N VAL A 20 3.98 -5.47 0.45
CA VAL A 20 3.70 -5.17 -0.98
C VAL A 20 3.43 -3.67 -1.17
N GLN A 21 2.59 -3.07 -0.33
CA GLN A 21 2.30 -1.62 -0.40
C GLN A 21 3.55 -0.76 -0.19
N TRP A 22 4.34 -1.10 0.82
CA TRP A 22 5.58 -0.37 1.13
C TRP A 22 6.65 -0.59 0.04
N GLY A 23 6.83 -1.83 -0.40
CA GLY A 23 7.74 -2.20 -1.47
C GLY A 23 7.40 -1.53 -2.80
N TYR A 24 6.13 -1.47 -3.17
CA TYR A 24 5.70 -0.72 -4.35
C TYR A 24 5.94 0.79 -4.18
N GLY A 25 5.79 1.30 -2.96
CA GLY A 25 6.21 2.66 -2.59
C GLY A 25 7.69 2.94 -2.89
N LEU A 26 8.59 1.98 -2.63
CA LEU A 26 10.00 2.07 -3.03
C LEU A 26 10.18 2.07 -4.55
N VAL A 27 9.42 1.24 -5.28
CA VAL A 27 9.46 1.24 -6.75
C VAL A 27 9.07 2.62 -7.29
N VAL A 28 8.04 3.26 -6.71
CA VAL A 28 7.68 4.65 -7.04
C VAL A 28 8.78 5.64 -6.64
N LEU A 29 9.45 5.42 -5.51
CA LEU A 29 10.61 6.24 -5.13
C LEU A 29 11.76 6.14 -6.12
N VAL A 30 12.00 4.99 -6.76
CA VAL A 30 13.05 4.84 -7.77
C VAL A 30 12.57 5.37 -9.12
N LEU A 31 11.52 4.76 -9.68
CA LEU A 31 11.07 5.01 -11.05
C LEU A 31 10.21 6.27 -11.22
N GLY A 32 9.60 6.75 -10.13
CA GLY A 32 8.81 7.98 -10.11
C GLY A 32 7.69 7.97 -11.15
N ARG A 33 7.78 8.88 -12.12
CA ARG A 33 6.71 9.10 -13.11
C ARG A 33 6.44 7.86 -13.96
N VAL A 34 7.48 7.10 -14.34
CA VAL A 34 7.33 5.94 -15.23
C VAL A 34 6.35 4.92 -14.67
N ILE A 35 6.56 4.51 -13.41
CA ILE A 35 5.70 3.50 -12.79
C ILE A 35 4.33 4.07 -12.41
N VAL A 36 4.25 5.36 -12.09
CA VAL A 36 2.97 6.01 -11.77
C VAL A 36 2.11 6.19 -13.02
N ASP A 37 2.71 6.46 -14.18
CA ASP A 37 1.99 6.53 -15.45
C ASP A 37 1.52 5.13 -15.88
N TYR A 38 2.32 4.09 -15.65
CA TYR A 38 1.88 2.69 -15.82
C TYR A 38 0.71 2.33 -14.90
N TYR A 39 0.77 2.70 -13.62
CA TYR A 39 -0.35 2.54 -12.68
C TYR A 39 -1.61 3.23 -13.20
N ASN A 40 -1.48 4.45 -13.74
CA ASN A 40 -2.62 5.19 -14.30
C ASN A 40 -3.20 4.49 -15.52
N TYR A 41 -2.37 3.93 -16.39
CA TYR A 41 -2.82 3.17 -17.55
C TYR A 41 -3.67 1.95 -17.14
N GLY A 42 -3.34 1.31 -16.02
CA GLY A 42 -4.10 0.19 -15.47
C GLY A 42 -5.33 0.58 -14.63
N THR A 43 -5.64 1.87 -14.49
CA THR A 43 -6.80 2.35 -13.70
C THR A 43 -7.67 3.32 -14.50
N TRP A 44 -8.96 3.34 -14.22
CA TRP A 44 -9.90 4.27 -14.86
C TRP A 44 -10.22 5.44 -13.93
N GLU A 45 -10.00 6.69 -14.39
CA GLU A 45 -10.42 7.87 -13.62
C GLU A 45 -11.95 7.91 -13.41
N HIS A 46 -12.70 7.48 -14.43
CA HIS A 46 -14.16 7.39 -14.41
C HIS A 46 -14.62 5.95 -14.71
N PRO A 47 -14.66 5.06 -13.70
CA PRO A 47 -15.06 3.67 -13.90
C PRO A 47 -16.55 3.56 -14.24
N GLN A 48 -16.85 3.14 -15.46
CA GLN A 48 -18.22 3.09 -16.01
C GLN A 48 -19.04 1.88 -15.54
N ASN A 49 -18.39 0.79 -15.15
CA ASN A 49 -19.05 -0.47 -14.78
C ASN A 49 -18.44 -1.09 -13.51
N VAL A 50 -19.07 -2.15 -13.00
CA VAL A 50 -18.63 -2.84 -11.77
C VAL A 50 -17.23 -3.42 -11.93
N LEU A 51 -16.90 -3.95 -13.12
CA LEU A 51 -15.59 -4.52 -13.40
C LEU A 51 -14.46 -3.47 -13.27
N HIS A 52 -14.64 -2.28 -13.83
CA HIS A 52 -13.66 -1.19 -13.73
C HIS A 52 -13.50 -0.73 -12.28
N LYS A 53 -14.59 -0.68 -11.51
CA LYS A 53 -14.53 -0.36 -10.06
C LYS A 53 -13.75 -1.42 -9.29
N LEU A 54 -13.97 -2.70 -9.59
CA LEU A 54 -13.26 -3.80 -8.97
C LEU A 54 -11.76 -3.75 -9.30
N ILE A 55 -11.39 -3.55 -10.57
CA ILE A 55 -9.97 -3.46 -10.96
C ILE A 55 -9.32 -2.23 -10.30
N ASN A 56 -9.97 -1.07 -10.30
CA ASN A 56 -9.46 0.12 -9.60
C ASN A 56 -9.24 -0.14 -8.11
N PHE A 57 -10.19 -0.83 -7.48
CA PHE A 57 -10.06 -1.23 -6.07
C PHE A 57 -8.85 -2.14 -5.89
N LEU A 58 -8.70 -3.21 -6.68
CA LEU A 58 -7.56 -4.13 -6.59
C LEU A 58 -6.22 -3.40 -6.81
N MET A 59 -6.14 -2.55 -7.84
CA MET A 59 -4.95 -1.75 -8.12
C MET A 59 -4.59 -0.83 -6.96
N SER A 60 -5.58 -0.14 -6.38
CA SER A 60 -5.36 0.72 -5.22
C SER A 60 -5.03 -0.09 -3.96
N PHE A 61 -5.68 -1.24 -3.80
CA PHE A 61 -5.54 -2.13 -2.65
C PHE A 61 -4.19 -2.83 -2.60
N PHE A 62 -3.54 -3.12 -3.72
CA PHE A 62 -2.19 -3.70 -3.73
C PHE A 62 -1.09 -2.66 -3.95
N PHE A 63 -1.33 -1.64 -4.77
CA PHE A 63 -0.27 -0.77 -5.29
C PHE A 63 -0.57 0.72 -5.12
N GLY A 64 -1.62 1.10 -4.39
CA GLY A 64 -2.11 2.47 -4.33
C GLY A 64 -1.26 3.43 -3.49
N PHE A 65 -0.55 2.95 -2.46
CA PHE A 65 0.13 3.83 -1.49
C PHE A 65 1.16 4.76 -2.14
N GLY A 66 2.13 4.20 -2.88
CA GLY A 66 3.17 4.95 -3.56
C GLY A 66 2.62 5.97 -4.59
N PRO A 67 1.80 5.53 -5.58
CA PRO A 67 1.20 6.42 -6.57
C PRO A 67 0.33 7.51 -5.95
N TYR A 68 -0.43 7.23 -4.90
CA TYR A 68 -1.25 8.23 -4.22
C TYR A 68 -0.40 9.39 -3.70
N PHE A 69 0.64 9.11 -2.92
CA PHE A 69 1.50 10.16 -2.38
C PHE A 69 2.35 10.84 -3.45
N TYR A 70 2.85 10.09 -4.43
CA TYR A 70 3.60 10.67 -5.55
C TYR A 70 2.74 11.65 -6.38
N LYS A 71 1.46 11.31 -6.60
CA LYS A 71 0.48 12.22 -7.23
C LYS A 71 0.24 13.46 -6.38
N LYS A 72 0.08 13.31 -5.06
CA LYS A 72 -0.12 14.42 -4.10
C LYS A 72 1.05 15.42 -4.11
N PHE A 73 2.26 14.94 -4.39
CA PHE A 73 3.47 15.76 -4.46
C PHE A 73 3.82 16.27 -5.86
N ARG A 74 2.97 16.08 -6.89
CA ARG A 74 3.23 16.58 -8.25
C ARG A 74 3.40 18.09 -8.35
N LYS A 75 2.86 18.86 -7.39
CA LYS A 75 3.01 20.31 -7.32
C LYS A 75 4.44 20.79 -7.01
N TYR A 76 5.30 19.90 -6.52
CA TYR A 76 6.69 20.21 -6.19
C TYR A 76 7.64 19.78 -7.31
N ASN A 77 8.85 20.35 -7.33
CA ASN A 77 9.90 19.91 -8.23
C ASN A 77 10.31 18.44 -7.96
N TRP A 78 11.05 17.84 -8.89
CA TRP A 78 11.37 16.42 -8.83
C TRP A 78 12.13 16.02 -7.54
N LEU A 79 13.10 16.83 -7.10
CA LEU A 79 13.91 16.54 -5.93
C LEU A 79 13.07 16.59 -4.64
N ILE A 80 12.30 17.66 -4.43
CA ILE A 80 11.43 17.81 -3.26
C ILE A 80 10.40 16.68 -3.21
N ARG A 81 9.86 16.26 -4.36
CA ARG A 81 8.93 15.13 -4.43
C ARG A 81 9.58 13.81 -3.99
N LYS A 82 10.83 13.55 -4.35
CA LYS A 82 11.55 12.34 -3.92
C LYS A 82 11.80 12.38 -2.40
N LEU A 83 12.26 13.51 -1.87
CA LEU A 83 12.46 13.70 -0.43
C LEU A 83 11.16 13.56 0.37
N ALA A 84 10.06 14.16 -0.12
CA ALA A 84 8.75 14.02 0.49
C ALA A 84 8.27 12.56 0.50
N LEU A 85 8.54 11.81 -0.58
CA LEU A 85 8.18 10.39 -0.64
C LEU A 85 9.04 9.54 0.29
N ILE A 86 10.33 9.86 0.48
CA ILE A 86 11.16 9.22 1.52
C ILE A 86 10.55 9.43 2.90
N GLY A 87 10.17 10.67 3.23
CA GLY A 87 9.50 10.97 4.49
C GLY A 87 8.21 10.17 4.67
N VAL A 88 7.39 10.08 3.62
CA VAL A 88 6.16 9.25 3.63
C VAL A 88 6.47 7.78 3.81
N LEU A 89 7.53 7.23 3.20
CA LEU A 89 7.87 5.82 3.34
C LEU A 89 8.40 5.48 4.74
N ILE A 90 9.13 6.40 5.37
CA ILE A 90 9.57 6.26 6.76
C ILE A 90 8.36 6.27 7.69
N VAL A 91 7.52 7.31 7.62
CA VAL A 91 6.33 7.45 8.47
C VAL A 91 5.34 6.32 8.20
N GLY A 92 5.13 5.98 6.93
CA GLY A 92 4.24 4.91 6.50
C GLY A 92 4.73 3.53 6.93
N GLY A 93 6.03 3.27 6.91
CA GLY A 93 6.61 2.03 7.43
C GLY A 93 6.39 1.88 8.93
N ILE A 94 6.64 2.94 9.71
CA ILE A 94 6.34 2.96 11.15
C ILE A 94 4.85 2.71 11.39
N ALA A 95 3.98 3.43 10.67
CA ALA A 95 2.53 3.25 10.78
C ALA A 95 2.09 1.82 10.43
N ALA A 96 2.67 1.21 9.40
CA ALA A 96 2.39 -0.17 9.02
C ALA A 96 2.78 -1.17 10.12
N ILE A 97 3.95 -0.99 10.75
CA ILE A 97 4.37 -1.80 11.90
C ILE A 97 3.39 -1.66 13.06
N LEU A 98 2.99 -0.42 13.40
CA LEU A 98 2.04 -0.17 14.48
C LEU A 98 0.67 -0.80 14.21
N VAL A 99 0.17 -0.71 12.97
CA VAL A 99 -1.07 -1.35 12.56
C VAL A 99 -0.96 -2.87 12.66
N PHE A 100 0.15 -3.46 12.21
CA PHE A 100 0.37 -4.90 12.33
C PHE A 100 0.36 -5.35 13.80
N LEU A 101 1.09 -4.66 14.67
CA LEU A 101 1.16 -4.98 16.10
C LEU A 101 -0.22 -4.84 16.79
N ALA A 102 -1.01 -3.83 16.40
CA ALA A 102 -2.36 -3.66 16.91
C ALA A 102 -3.28 -4.81 16.49
N ILE A 103 -3.21 -5.23 15.22
CA ILE A 103 -3.98 -6.38 14.71
C ILE A 103 -3.55 -7.67 15.41
N GLU A 104 -2.24 -7.89 15.57
CA GLU A 104 -1.68 -9.04 16.28
C GLU A 104 -2.18 -9.11 17.73
N ALA A 105 -2.15 -7.99 18.45
CA ALA A 105 -2.64 -7.92 19.82
C ALA A 105 -4.13 -8.27 19.93
N VAL A 106 -4.95 -7.73 19.01
CA VAL A 106 -6.39 -8.03 18.98
C VAL A 106 -6.66 -9.50 18.66
N LEU A 107 -5.97 -10.07 17.66
CA LEU A 107 -6.17 -11.47 17.29
C LEU A 107 -5.74 -12.41 18.42
N LYS A 108 -4.61 -12.14 19.08
CA LYS A 108 -4.19 -12.92 20.25
C LYS A 108 -5.20 -12.81 21.38
N PHE A 109 -5.68 -11.61 21.70
CA PHE A 109 -6.69 -11.42 22.75
C PHE A 109 -8.00 -12.16 22.49
N LEU A 110 -8.41 -12.31 21.23
CA LEU A 110 -9.67 -12.96 20.87
C LEU A 110 -9.59 -14.48 20.79
N PHE A 111 -8.41 -15.04 20.47
CA PHE A 111 -8.28 -16.43 20.01
C PHE A 111 -7.24 -17.26 20.78
N LEU A 112 -6.43 -16.64 21.65
CA LEU A 112 -5.43 -17.27 22.52
C LEU A 112 -5.70 -16.90 23.98
#